data_AF-B7PJN2-F1
#
_entry.id   AF-B7PJN2-F1
#
_cell.length_a   1.000
_cell.length_b   1.000
_cell.length_c   1.000
_cell.angle_alpha   90.00
_cell.angle_beta   90.00
_cell.angle_gamma   90.00
#
_symmetry.space_group_name_H-M   'P 1'
#
loop_
_entity.id
_entity.type
_entity.pdbx_description
1 polymer ?
#
loop_
_entity_poly.entity_id
_entity_poly.type
_entity_poly.pdbx_seq_one_letter_code
_entity_poly.pdbx_strand_id
1 'polypeptide(L)'
;MLVHVGFFNWVQFSNEPCDVGDGLRGVCFTSAECSLYAGRVLGSCAQGYGVCCQVARTCGQMITFNNSYFVDPTWIGGIVPNGGHCSVVVRTGTHVRVCQLKLDLERFDIVGPDVFGHSGGCTHDSFAVTGQDSNGAVPVICGVNHGQHKTLR
;
A
#
# COMPACT_ATOMS: atom_id res chain seq x y z
N MET A 1 24.33 -19.76 -4.06
CA MET A 1 23.65 -20.58 -5.08
C MET A 1 23.93 -22.04 -4.73
N LEU A 2 23.00 -22.71 -4.05
CA LEU A 2 23.09 -24.15 -3.75
C LEU A 2 21.85 -24.77 -4.38
N VAL A 3 22.05 -25.66 -5.35
CA VAL A 3 20.98 -26.41 -6.01
C VAL A 3 20.99 -27.81 -5.41
N HIS A 4 19.94 -28.19 -4.69
CA HIS A 4 19.72 -29.55 -4.22
C HIS A 4 18.80 -30.27 -5.21
N VAL A 5 19.20 -31.45 -5.67
CA VAL A 5 18.48 -32.25 -6.67
C VAL A 5 17.35 -33.01 -5.98
N GLY A 6 16.10 -32.66 -6.31
CA GLY A 6 14.87 -33.32 -5.85
C GLY A 6 13.66 -32.76 -6.61
N PHE A 7 12.72 -33.61 -7.02
CA PHE A 7 11.68 -33.37 -8.05
C PHE A 7 10.53 -32.40 -7.69
N PHE A 8 10.83 -31.30 -7.00
CA PHE A 8 10.01 -30.08 -6.97
C PHE A 8 10.99 -28.91 -6.95
N ASN A 9 11.18 -28.23 -8.08
CA ASN A 9 11.97 -27.00 -8.12
C ASN A 9 11.18 -25.90 -7.40
N TRP A 10 11.40 -25.79 -6.08
CA TRP A 10 10.91 -24.68 -5.28
C TRP A 10 11.74 -23.45 -5.64
N VAL A 11 11.22 -22.63 -6.55
CA VAL A 11 11.84 -21.37 -6.93
C VAL A 11 11.62 -20.39 -5.77
N GLN A 12 12.70 -20.11 -5.03
CA GLN A 12 12.72 -19.05 -4.02
C GLN A 12 13.63 -17.93 -4.46
N PHE A 13 13.08 -16.73 -4.52
CA PHE A 13 13.80 -15.47 -4.70
C PHE A 13 13.38 -14.48 -3.61
N SER A 14 14.20 -13.44 -3.40
CA SER A 14 13.85 -12.36 -2.48
C SER A 14 12.71 -11.53 -3.07
N ASN A 15 11.75 -11.16 -2.23
CA ASN A 15 10.59 -10.36 -2.62
C ASN A 15 10.98 -8.88 -2.74
N GLU A 16 11.74 -8.57 -3.79
CA GLU A 16 12.26 -7.23 -4.05
C GLU A 16 11.20 -6.32 -4.70
N PRO A 17 11.27 -5.00 -4.49
CA PRO A 17 10.49 -4.03 -5.26
C PRO A 17 10.72 -4.20 -6.76
N CYS A 18 9.66 -4.08 -7.55
CA CYS A 18 9.72 -4.09 -9.01
C CYS A 18 8.89 -2.95 -9.59
N ASP A 19 9.29 -2.48 -10.76
CA ASP A 19 8.63 -1.43 -11.53
C ASP A 19 8.59 -1.90 -13.00
N VAL A 20 7.43 -1.80 -13.63
CA VAL A 20 7.22 -2.26 -15.02
C VAL A 20 6.99 -1.10 -15.99
N GLY A 21 7.22 0.14 -15.56
CA GLY A 21 6.84 1.35 -16.30
C GLY A 21 5.50 1.94 -15.84
N ASP A 22 5.23 3.17 -16.27
CA ASP A 22 4.00 3.94 -15.99
C ASP A 22 3.73 4.31 -14.52
N GLY A 23 4.74 4.22 -13.64
CA GLY A 23 4.62 4.55 -12.22
C GLY A 23 3.90 3.48 -11.40
N LEU A 24 3.61 2.32 -11.99
CA LEU A 24 3.02 1.17 -11.30
C LEU A 24 4.13 0.33 -10.67
N ARG A 25 4.20 0.38 -9.34
CA ARG A 25 5.16 -0.39 -8.55
C ARG A 25 4.51 -1.63 -7.97
N GLY A 26 5.31 -2.65 -7.73
CA GLY A 26 4.89 -3.88 -7.10
C GLY A 26 6.02 -4.54 -6.33
N VAL A 27 5.76 -5.79 -5.95
CA VAL A 27 6.74 -6.68 -5.33
C VAL A 27 6.89 -7.89 -6.23
N CYS A 28 8.13 -8.32 -6.43
CA CYS A 28 8.41 -9.53 -7.18
C CYS A 28 7.94 -10.74 -6.36
N PHE A 29 6.95 -11.47 -6.86
CA PHE A 29 6.41 -12.70 -6.26
C PHE A 29 6.36 -13.82 -7.29
N THR A 30 6.20 -15.06 -6.84
CA THR A 30 5.77 -16.13 -7.75
C THR A 30 4.33 -15.83 -8.23
N SER A 31 3.95 -16.39 -9.38
CA SER A 31 2.58 -16.25 -9.90
C SER A 31 1.52 -16.79 -8.92
N ALA A 32 1.86 -17.88 -8.22
CA ALA A 32 1.02 -18.48 -7.18
C ALA A 32 0.86 -17.54 -5.99
N GLU A 33 1.94 -16.97 -5.46
CA GLU A 33 1.89 -16.00 -4.35
C GLU A 33 1.11 -14.74 -4.73
N CYS A 34 1.35 -14.19 -5.92
CA CYS A 34 0.61 -13.02 -6.40
C CYS A 34 -0.91 -13.28 -6.43
N SER A 35 -1.30 -14.48 -6.90
CA SER A 35 -2.71 -14.92 -6.91
C SER A 35 -3.26 -15.11 -5.50
N LEU A 36 -2.49 -15.74 -4.60
CA LEU A 36 -2.86 -15.94 -3.19
C LEU A 36 -3.09 -14.63 -2.45
N TYR A 37 -2.32 -13.58 -2.78
CA TYR A 37 -2.46 -12.26 -2.17
C TYR A 37 -3.53 -11.38 -2.83
N ALA A 38 -4.29 -11.94 -3.78
CA ALA A 38 -5.24 -11.22 -4.63
C ALA A 38 -4.59 -10.00 -5.30
N GLY A 39 -3.34 -10.13 -5.70
CA GLY A 39 -2.57 -9.09 -6.37
C GLY A 39 -2.81 -9.07 -7.87
N ARG A 40 -2.48 -7.94 -8.50
CA ARG A 40 -2.52 -7.75 -9.94
C ARG A 40 -1.12 -7.96 -10.53
N VAL A 41 -1.02 -8.82 -11.54
CA VAL A 41 0.22 -8.97 -12.32
C VAL A 41 0.42 -7.73 -13.19
N LEU A 42 1.54 -7.06 -12.97
CA LEU A 42 1.96 -5.89 -13.76
C LEU A 42 2.92 -6.28 -14.89
N GLY A 43 3.74 -7.31 -14.68
CA GLY A 43 4.75 -7.77 -15.64
C GLY A 43 5.60 -8.90 -15.07
N SER A 44 6.74 -9.18 -15.69
CA SER A 44 7.70 -10.18 -15.21
C SER A 44 8.83 -9.55 -14.38
N CYS A 45 9.39 -10.32 -13.46
CA CYS A 45 10.55 -9.95 -12.66
C CYS A 45 11.45 -11.18 -12.42
N ALA A 46 12.57 -11.01 -11.71
CA ALA A 46 13.53 -12.09 -11.43
C ALA A 46 13.90 -12.90 -12.69
N GLN A 47 14.25 -12.23 -13.79
CA GLN A 47 14.61 -12.88 -15.07
C GLN A 47 13.52 -13.82 -15.64
N GLY A 48 12.24 -13.57 -15.31
CA GLY A 48 11.12 -14.37 -15.78
C GLY A 48 10.68 -15.49 -14.84
N TYR A 49 11.38 -15.68 -13.71
CA TYR A 49 10.96 -16.65 -12.69
C TYR A 49 9.81 -16.14 -11.80
N GLY A 50 9.57 -14.83 -11.79
CA GLY A 50 8.52 -14.19 -11.00
C GLY A 50 7.68 -13.20 -11.80
N VAL A 51 6.61 -12.73 -11.16
CA VAL A 51 5.74 -11.66 -11.64
C VAL A 51 5.88 -10.43 -10.76
N CYS A 52 5.92 -9.26 -11.38
CA CYS A 52 5.80 -8.01 -10.64
C CYS A 52 4.35 -7.85 -10.21
N CYS A 53 4.10 -7.98 -8.91
CA CYS A 53 2.76 -8.08 -8.35
C CYS A 53 2.40 -6.81 -7.59
N GLN A 54 1.34 -6.14 -8.02
CA GLN A 54 0.76 -5.04 -7.26
C GLN A 54 -0.26 -5.57 -6.26
N VAL A 55 0.00 -5.33 -4.98
CA VAL A 55 -0.91 -5.71 -3.90
C VAL A 55 -1.65 -4.46 -3.42
N ALA A 56 -2.95 -4.43 -3.66
CA ALA A 56 -3.84 -3.38 -3.16
C ALA A 56 -4.67 -3.90 -1.97
N ARG A 57 -4.92 -3.03 -1.00
CA ARG A 57 -5.78 -3.25 0.16
C ARG A 57 -6.77 -2.11 0.28
N THR A 58 -7.95 -2.42 0.80
CA THR A 58 -9.03 -1.46 1.01
C THR A 58 -9.56 -1.50 2.44
N CYS A 59 -10.67 -0.83 2.71
CA CYS A 59 -11.26 -0.68 4.03
C CYS A 59 -11.41 -2.02 4.77
N GLY A 60 -11.03 -2.05 6.05
CA GLY A 60 -11.12 -3.21 6.93
C GLY A 60 -10.05 -4.27 6.69
N GLN A 61 -9.20 -4.11 5.67
CA GLN A 61 -8.12 -5.06 5.38
C GLN A 61 -6.82 -4.68 6.10
N MET A 62 -5.82 -5.54 5.91
CA MET A 62 -4.51 -5.43 6.55
C MET A 62 -3.40 -5.42 5.50
N ILE A 63 -2.47 -4.49 5.67
CA ILE A 63 -1.23 -4.41 4.91
C ILE A 63 -0.13 -5.10 5.71
N THR A 64 0.47 -6.14 5.12
CA THR A 64 1.54 -6.94 5.73
C THR A 64 2.81 -7.00 4.89
N PHE A 65 2.77 -6.46 3.68
CA PHE A 65 3.85 -6.52 2.71
C PHE A 65 4.36 -5.11 2.41
N ASN A 66 5.67 -5.01 2.18
CA ASN A 66 6.27 -3.78 1.69
C ASN A 66 5.68 -3.42 0.31
N ASN A 67 5.66 -2.13 -0.06
CA ASN A 67 5.14 -1.63 -1.34
C ASN A 67 3.69 -2.06 -1.64
N SER A 68 2.80 -1.97 -0.64
CA SER A 68 1.37 -2.19 -0.81
C SER A 68 0.64 -0.86 -1.04
N TYR A 69 -0.49 -0.92 -1.75
CA TYR A 69 -1.35 0.24 -2.00
C TYR A 69 -2.58 0.20 -1.10
N PHE A 70 -2.94 1.34 -0.52
CA PHE A 70 -4.26 1.54 0.08
C PHE A 70 -5.14 2.28 -0.93
N VAL A 71 -6.29 1.69 -1.24
CA VAL A 71 -7.19 2.20 -2.28
C VAL A 71 -8.63 2.24 -1.79
N ASP A 72 -9.37 3.21 -2.31
CA ASP A 72 -10.83 3.26 -2.19
C ASP A 72 -11.46 1.95 -2.71
N PRO A 73 -12.51 1.41 -2.06
CA PRO A 73 -13.14 0.16 -2.49
C PRO A 73 -13.59 0.16 -3.95
N THR A 74 -14.09 1.29 -4.47
CA THR A 74 -14.60 1.37 -5.84
C THR A 74 -13.49 1.19 -6.88
N TRP A 75 -12.24 1.55 -6.54
CA TRP A 75 -11.07 1.34 -7.40
C TRP A 75 -10.85 -0.14 -7.75
N ILE A 76 -11.24 -1.04 -6.86
CA ILE A 76 -11.14 -2.50 -7.03
C ILE A 76 -12.50 -3.17 -7.28
N GLY A 77 -13.54 -2.39 -7.62
CA GLY A 77 -14.89 -2.89 -7.87
C GLY A 77 -15.69 -3.28 -6.61
N GLY A 78 -15.24 -2.84 -5.43
CA GLY A 78 -15.93 -3.00 -4.16
C GLY A 78 -16.98 -1.91 -3.89
N ILE A 79 -17.60 -2.00 -2.70
CA ILE A 79 -18.64 -1.07 -2.23
C ILE A 79 -18.08 -0.25 -1.07
N VAL A 80 -18.36 1.05 -1.06
CA VAL A 80 -17.97 1.95 0.04
C VAL A 80 -18.72 1.56 1.32
N PRO A 81 -18.03 1.39 2.46
CA PRO A 81 -18.67 1.08 3.74
C PRO A 81 -19.74 2.10 4.13
N ASN A 82 -20.84 1.61 4.70
CA ASN A 82 -21.86 2.47 5.29
C ASN A 82 -21.24 3.34 6.39
N GLY A 83 -21.47 4.65 6.32
CA GLY A 83 -20.91 5.63 7.25
C GLY A 83 -19.64 6.34 6.77
N GLY A 84 -19.12 6.04 5.57
CA GLY A 84 -18.05 6.81 4.94
C GLY A 84 -16.65 6.63 5.56
N HIS A 85 -16.51 5.75 6.55
CA HIS A 85 -15.22 5.46 7.18
C HIS A 85 -14.49 4.32 6.46
N CYS A 86 -13.25 4.60 6.03
CA CYS A 86 -12.37 3.62 5.42
C CYS A 86 -11.01 3.62 6.12
N SER A 87 -10.64 2.49 6.72
CA SER A 87 -9.36 2.33 7.41
C SER A 87 -8.65 1.05 6.99
N VAL A 88 -7.32 1.11 6.94
CA VAL A 88 -6.46 -0.07 6.77
C VAL A 88 -5.48 -0.14 7.94
N VAL A 89 -5.13 -1.34 8.37
CA VAL A 89 -4.10 -1.53 9.42
C VAL A 89 -2.81 -1.99 8.77
N VAL A 90 -1.72 -1.27 9.01
CA VAL A 90 -0.38 -1.69 8.60
C VAL A 90 0.26 -2.48 9.73
N ARG A 91 0.66 -3.73 9.45
CA ARG A 91 1.43 -4.56 10.39
C ARG A 91 2.79 -4.85 9.79
N THR A 92 3.82 -4.31 10.44
CA THR A 92 5.19 -4.66 10.12
C THR A 92 5.46 -6.09 10.61
N GLY A 93 5.99 -6.94 9.73
CA GLY A 93 6.24 -8.34 10.06
C GLY A 93 7.21 -8.51 11.23
N THR A 94 7.12 -9.64 11.93
CA THR A 94 7.97 -9.96 13.08
C THR A 94 9.41 -10.32 12.70
N HIS A 95 9.64 -10.72 11.44
CA HIS A 95 10.91 -11.25 10.96
C HIS A 95 11.91 -10.19 10.46
N VAL A 96 11.45 -8.96 10.24
CA VAL A 96 12.30 -7.84 9.82
C VAL A 96 11.94 -6.63 10.69
N ARG A 97 12.94 -6.07 11.39
CA ARG A 97 12.74 -4.82 12.13
C ARG A 97 12.59 -3.67 11.15
N VAL A 98 11.34 -3.31 10.87
CA VAL A 98 11.00 -2.11 10.11
C VAL A 98 11.14 -0.90 11.03
N CYS A 99 12.12 -0.05 10.76
CA CYS A 99 12.38 1.15 11.56
C CYS A 99 11.55 2.36 11.14
N GLN A 100 10.95 2.31 9.96
CA GLN A 100 10.30 3.45 9.34
C GLN A 100 9.36 2.99 8.22
N LEU A 101 8.20 3.62 8.12
CA LEU A 101 7.28 3.47 6.99
C LEU A 101 7.29 4.76 6.17
N LYS A 102 7.32 4.61 4.85
CA LYS A 102 7.10 5.72 3.92
C LYS A 102 5.66 5.64 3.42
N LEU A 103 4.88 6.68 3.69
CA LEU A 103 3.54 6.88 3.15
C LEU A 103 3.65 7.82 1.96
N ASP A 104 3.36 7.32 0.76
CA ASP A 104 3.30 8.10 -0.47
C ASP A 104 1.82 8.34 -0.85
N LEU A 105 1.46 9.60 -1.09
CA LEU A 105 0.14 9.99 -1.56
C LEU A 105 0.12 10.01 -3.10
N GLU A 106 0.07 8.82 -3.70
CA GLU A 106 0.13 8.65 -5.17
C GLU A 106 -1.03 9.38 -5.88
N ARG A 107 -2.26 9.12 -5.45
CA ARG A 107 -3.48 9.80 -5.92
C ARG A 107 -4.33 10.14 -4.71
N PHE A 108 -4.29 11.42 -4.33
CA PHE A 108 -5.00 11.90 -3.15
C PHE A 108 -5.72 13.19 -3.48
N ASP A 109 -7.04 13.06 -3.59
CA ASP A 109 -7.99 14.12 -3.85
C ASP A 109 -9.29 13.77 -3.12
N ILE A 110 -9.54 14.45 -2.01
CA ILE A 110 -10.76 14.35 -1.20
C ILE A 110 -11.33 15.74 -1.00
N VAL A 111 -12.56 15.87 -0.50
CA VAL A 111 -13.16 17.19 -0.28
C VAL A 111 -12.24 18.06 0.59
N GLY A 112 -11.99 19.29 0.13
CA GLY A 112 -11.10 20.24 0.81
C GLY A 112 -11.64 20.75 2.16
N PRO A 113 -10.84 21.59 2.85
CA PRO A 113 -11.26 22.18 4.11
C PRO A 113 -12.48 23.08 3.92
N ASP A 114 -13.29 23.18 4.97
CA ASP A 114 -14.41 24.12 5.00
C ASP A 114 -13.89 25.56 4.99
N VAL A 115 -14.15 26.25 3.88
CA VAL A 115 -13.77 27.65 3.64
C VAL A 115 -14.82 28.64 4.14
N PHE A 116 -16.01 28.18 4.53
CA PHE A 116 -17.12 29.01 5.03
C PHE A 116 -17.25 28.93 6.55
N GLY A 117 -16.87 27.81 7.15
CA GLY A 117 -16.62 27.69 8.58
C GLY A 117 -15.32 28.39 8.97
N HIS A 118 -15.37 29.22 10.00
CA HIS A 118 -14.23 30.00 10.53
C HIS A 118 -13.04 29.14 11.03
N SER A 119 -13.10 27.81 10.88
CA SER A 119 -12.12 26.83 11.37
C SER A 119 -11.12 26.34 10.32
N GLY A 120 -11.39 26.47 9.01
CA GLY A 120 -10.48 25.97 7.95
C GLY A 120 -10.19 24.47 8.04
N GLY A 121 -11.10 23.70 8.63
CA GLY A 121 -10.89 22.30 9.00
C GLY A 121 -11.43 21.30 7.98
N CYS A 122 -10.93 20.07 8.05
CA CYS A 122 -11.36 18.94 7.23
C CYS A 122 -12.67 18.32 7.78
N THR A 123 -13.79 19.01 7.57
CA THR A 123 -15.11 18.65 8.16
C THR A 123 -15.96 17.76 7.27
N HIS A 124 -15.74 17.77 5.95
CA HIS A 124 -16.45 16.92 5.00
C HIS A 124 -15.77 15.57 4.83
N ASP A 125 -14.51 15.61 4.38
CA ASP A 125 -13.63 14.45 4.29
C ASP A 125 -12.37 14.71 5.09
N SER A 126 -11.79 13.64 5.64
CA SER A 126 -10.52 13.72 6.35
C SER A 126 -9.71 12.44 6.20
N PHE A 127 -8.39 12.60 6.12
CA PHE A 127 -7.43 11.51 6.21
C PHE A 127 -6.58 11.68 7.46
N ALA A 128 -6.48 10.61 8.24
CA ALA A 128 -5.72 10.58 9.48
C ALA A 128 -4.85 9.33 9.53
N VAL A 129 -3.67 9.49 10.11
CA VAL A 129 -2.76 8.37 10.41
C VAL A 129 -2.62 8.29 11.93
N THR A 130 -2.67 7.06 12.45
CA THR A 130 -2.53 6.77 13.89
C THR A 130 -1.51 5.67 14.11
N GLY A 131 -0.97 5.59 15.33
CA GLY A 131 0.04 4.60 15.71
C GLY A 131 1.49 5.00 15.41
N GLN A 132 1.72 6.19 14.84
CA GLN A 132 3.05 6.79 14.71
C GLN A 132 3.58 7.39 16.02
N ASP A 133 4.90 7.58 16.09
CA ASP A 133 5.56 8.30 17.16
C ASP A 133 5.13 9.79 17.24
N SER A 134 5.38 10.41 18.39
CA SER A 134 5.02 11.81 18.64
C SER A 134 5.85 12.81 17.82
N ASN A 135 6.96 12.39 17.21
CA ASN A 135 7.89 13.25 16.48
C ASN A 135 7.59 13.30 14.97
N GLY A 136 6.76 12.39 14.48
CA GLY A 136 6.40 12.22 13.08
C GLY A 136 4.90 12.27 12.80
N ALA A 137 4.08 12.74 13.76
CA ALA A 137 2.63 12.83 13.65
C ALA A 137 2.19 13.44 12.31
N VAL A 138 1.34 12.70 11.60
CA VAL A 138 0.71 13.21 10.38
C VAL A 138 -0.49 14.05 10.83
N PRO A 139 -0.56 15.33 10.48
CA PRO A 139 -1.77 16.11 10.75
C PRO A 139 -2.95 15.49 9.98
N VAL A 140 -4.16 15.73 10.47
CA VAL A 140 -5.35 15.44 9.68
C VAL A 140 -5.30 16.30 8.42
N ILE A 141 -5.39 15.68 7.25
CA ILE A 141 -5.32 16.36 5.96
C ILE A 141 -6.57 16.08 5.12
N CYS A 142 -6.84 16.97 4.19
CA CYS A 142 -7.90 16.90 3.20
C CYS A 142 -7.54 17.75 1.96
N GLY A 143 -8.38 17.73 0.92
CA GLY A 143 -8.08 18.38 -0.36
C GLY A 143 -7.10 17.57 -1.23
N VAL A 144 -6.42 18.27 -2.14
CA VAL A 144 -5.49 17.68 -3.11
C VAL A 144 -4.08 17.62 -2.55
N ASN A 145 -3.54 16.42 -2.37
CA ASN A 145 -2.18 16.20 -1.83
C ASN A 145 -1.38 15.17 -2.64
N HIS A 146 -1.70 14.98 -3.92
CA HIS A 146 -1.00 14.03 -4.78
C HIS A 146 0.52 14.32 -4.85
N GLY A 147 1.34 13.28 -4.94
CA GLY A 147 2.80 13.38 -5.05
C GLY A 147 3.52 13.78 -3.76
N GLN A 148 2.80 14.04 -2.68
CA GLN A 148 3.41 14.27 -1.36
C GLN A 148 3.73 12.94 -0.67
N HIS A 149 4.64 12.98 0.30
CA HIS A 149 4.95 11.83 1.13
C HIS A 149 5.20 12.23 2.58
N LYS A 150 5.00 11.27 3.48
CA LYS A 150 5.31 11.42 4.89
C LYS A 150 5.99 10.16 5.39
N THR A 151 6.93 10.39 6.28
CA THR A 151 7.71 9.32 6.88
C THR A 151 7.26 9.08 8.31
N LEU A 152 6.85 7.86 8.61
CA LEU A 152 6.27 7.44 9.89
C LEU A 152 7.29 6.59 10.65
N ARG A 153 7.46 6.87 11.93
CA ARG A 153 8.27 6.07 12.86
C ARG A 153 7.38 5.51 13.96
#